data_AF-A0A971T3K9-F1
#
_entry.id   AF-A0A971T3K9-F1
#
_cell.length_a   1.000
_cell.length_b   1.000
_cell.length_c   1.000
_cell.angle_alpha   90.00
_cell.angle_beta   90.00
_cell.angle_gamma   90.00
#
_symmetry.space_group_name_H-M   'P 1'
#
loop_
_entity.id
_entity.type
_entity.pdbx_description
1 polymer ?
#
loop_
_entity_poly.entity_id
_entity_poly.type
_entity_poly.pdbx_seq_one_letter_code
_entity_poly.pdbx_strand_id
1 'polypeptide(L)'
;MFLKRISLLIIIIGVYTNVMVNHPSSGMKALGYQQVLDLYGGISAGVLEIRIVHQPGLRVIKEAHGDKVAAVIPGRETDYPLLLDSFIKQGYRAVVECSALDAWHTTAAGQKYLEKMQKNSYRVVIFDGGHHLPTLGLAPDIIIIPLTHGYAAHSYMLDAIRAPVVAELAEEAGCMAVIATVPRWGLVKAEPSLTRITERIIADSPPAAVRSVFKPKAAHGVSLSNGICFAFVDREYLEDQTALTRMIDKISDQDIKKICLAFDYRYVDLSSAERYCRSLRRQYQVPVLRVNEPLKVASALFSGGVGENELSKSGYYSKNH
;
A
#
# COMPACT_ATOMS: atom_id res chain seq x y z
N MET A 1 -34.77 -25.91 16.35
CA MET A 1 -34.92 -25.43 14.94
C MET A 1 -34.52 -23.98 14.74
N PHE A 2 -34.86 -23.07 15.67
CA PHE A 2 -34.54 -21.64 15.57
C PHE A 2 -33.03 -21.35 15.48
N LEU A 3 -32.20 -21.94 16.35
CA LEU A 3 -30.73 -21.82 16.26
C LEU A 3 -30.17 -22.28 14.91
N LYS A 4 -30.65 -23.41 14.37
CA LYS A 4 -30.20 -23.91 13.05
C LYS A 4 -30.54 -22.94 11.91
N ARG A 5 -31.71 -22.27 11.98
CA ARG A 5 -32.13 -21.25 11.02
C ARG A 5 -31.30 -19.98 11.14
N ILE A 6 -30.97 -19.56 12.37
CA ILE A 6 -30.06 -18.42 12.60
C ILE A 6 -28.64 -18.75 12.12
N SER A 7 -28.11 -19.92 12.43
CA SER A 7 -26.80 -20.36 11.95
C SER A 7 -26.78 -20.43 10.43
N LEU A 8 -27.83 -20.97 9.79
CA LEU A 8 -27.95 -20.99 8.33
C LEU A 8 -28.01 -19.58 7.75
N LEU A 9 -28.75 -18.65 8.39
CA LEU A 9 -28.82 -17.26 7.97
C LEU A 9 -27.43 -16.59 8.08
N ILE A 10 -26.70 -16.81 9.18
CA ILE A 10 -25.34 -16.30 9.37
C ILE A 10 -24.39 -16.90 8.35
N ILE A 11 -24.51 -18.19 8.02
CA ILE A 11 -23.70 -18.85 6.99
C ILE A 11 -24.04 -18.26 5.61
N ILE A 12 -25.31 -18.08 5.28
CA ILE A 12 -25.74 -17.49 4.01
C ILE A 12 -25.25 -16.04 3.91
N ILE A 13 -25.38 -15.25 4.97
CA ILE A 13 -24.85 -13.88 5.02
C ILE A 13 -23.34 -13.91 4.89
N GLY A 14 -22.63 -14.79 5.61
CA GLY A 14 -21.17 -14.91 5.52
C GLY A 14 -20.68 -15.33 4.13
N VAL A 15 -21.34 -16.31 3.50
CA VAL A 15 -21.05 -16.75 2.13
C VAL A 15 -21.37 -15.64 1.14
N TYR A 16 -22.53 -15.00 1.27
CA TYR A 16 -22.93 -13.88 0.43
C TYR A 16 -21.94 -12.72 0.54
N THR A 17 -21.58 -12.29 1.76
CA THR A 17 -20.58 -11.24 1.99
C THR A 17 -19.20 -11.66 1.47
N ASN A 18 -18.77 -12.90 1.64
CA ASN A 18 -17.49 -13.37 1.10
C ASN A 18 -17.47 -13.33 -0.44
N VAL A 19 -18.54 -13.83 -1.08
CA VAL A 19 -18.70 -13.75 -2.55
C VAL A 19 -18.79 -12.30 -3.00
N MET A 20 -19.49 -11.43 -2.27
CA MET A 20 -19.60 -10.00 -2.59
C MET A 20 -18.27 -9.26 -2.50
N VAL A 21 -17.47 -9.52 -1.46
CA VAL A 21 -16.19 -8.85 -1.21
C VAL A 21 -15.11 -9.33 -2.20
N ASN A 22 -15.11 -10.62 -2.53
CA ASN A 22 -14.04 -11.22 -3.33
C ASN A 22 -14.37 -11.33 -4.84
N HIS A 23 -15.65 -11.44 -5.22
CA HIS A 23 -16.10 -11.73 -6.59
C HIS A 23 -17.38 -10.97 -7.01
N PRO A 24 -17.39 -9.63 -7.07
CA PRO A 24 -18.59 -8.86 -7.39
C PRO A 24 -18.98 -9.00 -8.87
N SER A 25 -20.15 -9.58 -9.16
CA SER A 25 -20.74 -9.62 -10.51
C SER A 25 -21.46 -8.31 -10.85
N SER A 26 -21.54 -7.98 -12.14
CA SER A 26 -22.16 -6.74 -12.63
C SER A 26 -23.64 -6.61 -12.25
N GLY A 27 -24.37 -7.73 -12.21
CA GLY A 27 -25.77 -7.76 -11.78
C GLY A 27 -25.98 -7.50 -10.29
N MET A 28 -25.03 -7.90 -9.44
CA MET A 28 -25.08 -7.58 -8.00
C MET A 28 -24.79 -6.10 -7.75
N LYS A 29 -23.85 -5.49 -8.49
CA LYS A 29 -23.52 -4.05 -8.38
C LYS A 29 -24.75 -3.15 -8.60
N ALA A 30 -25.70 -3.56 -9.44
CA ALA A 30 -26.91 -2.81 -9.78
C ALA A 30 -28.04 -2.88 -8.73
N LEU A 31 -27.98 -3.81 -7.76
CA LEU A 31 -29.08 -4.07 -6.79
C LEU A 31 -28.78 -3.56 -5.38
N GLY A 32 -28.14 -2.40 -5.25
CA GLY A 32 -27.87 -1.79 -3.94
C GLY A 32 -26.59 -2.32 -3.23
N TYR A 33 -25.70 -2.97 -3.98
CA TYR A 33 -24.41 -3.49 -3.52
C TYR A 33 -23.56 -2.46 -2.79
N GLN A 34 -23.53 -1.22 -3.30
CA GLN A 34 -22.70 -0.18 -2.72
C GLN A 34 -23.20 0.22 -1.33
N GLN A 35 -24.53 0.31 -1.13
CA GLN A 35 -25.12 0.65 0.16
C GLN A 35 -24.85 -0.42 1.22
N VAL A 36 -24.91 -1.71 0.84
CA VAL A 36 -24.59 -2.81 1.75
C VAL A 36 -23.11 -2.81 2.13
N LEU A 37 -22.21 -2.57 1.17
CA LEU A 37 -20.78 -2.45 1.44
C LEU A 37 -20.42 -1.23 2.27
N ASP A 38 -21.07 -0.10 2.01
CA ASP A 38 -20.88 1.13 2.76
C ASP A 38 -21.33 0.94 4.22
N LEU A 39 -22.47 0.28 4.45
CA LEU A 39 -22.96 -0.07 5.78
C LEU A 39 -22.02 -1.06 6.49
N TYR A 40 -21.66 -2.16 5.82
CA TYR A 40 -20.74 -3.16 6.37
C TYR A 40 -19.39 -2.53 6.70
N GLY A 41 -18.82 -1.75 5.77
CA GLY A 41 -17.56 -1.06 5.93
C GLY A 41 -17.59 -0.02 7.05
N GLY A 42 -18.69 0.71 7.20
CA GLY A 42 -18.85 1.67 8.29
C GLY A 42 -18.94 1.01 9.68
N ILE A 43 -19.60 -0.15 9.78
CA ILE A 43 -19.70 -0.93 11.02
C ILE A 43 -18.36 -1.59 11.35
N SER A 44 -17.76 -2.32 10.39
CA SER A 44 -16.51 -3.05 10.59
C SER A 44 -15.39 -2.08 10.99
N ALA A 45 -15.26 -0.94 10.31
CA ALA A 45 -14.26 0.09 10.62
C ALA A 45 -14.41 0.68 12.04
N GLY A 46 -15.59 0.61 12.66
CA GLY A 46 -15.80 1.05 14.04
C GLY A 46 -15.27 0.08 15.10
N VAL A 47 -15.25 -1.21 14.79
CA VAL A 47 -14.84 -2.28 15.73
C VAL A 47 -13.51 -2.94 15.36
N LEU A 48 -12.95 -2.58 14.20
CA LEU A 48 -11.73 -3.15 13.68
C LEU A 48 -10.56 -2.91 14.63
N GLU A 49 -9.79 -3.96 14.91
CA GLU A 49 -8.50 -3.80 15.58
C GLU A 49 -7.52 -3.16 14.60
N ILE A 50 -7.01 -1.97 14.95
CA ILE A 50 -5.98 -1.25 14.21
C ILE A 50 -4.70 -1.37 15.05
N ARG A 51 -3.65 -1.97 14.47
CA ARG A 51 -2.35 -2.08 15.15
C ARG A 51 -1.33 -1.22 14.44
N ILE A 52 -0.78 -0.24 15.15
CA ILE A 52 0.30 0.59 14.64
C ILE A 52 1.62 -0.17 14.79
N VAL A 53 2.30 -0.44 13.68
CA VAL A 53 3.56 -1.21 13.62
C VAL A 53 4.78 -0.31 13.40
N HIS A 54 4.57 0.94 12.99
CA HIS A 54 5.60 1.99 12.93
C HIS A 54 4.94 3.34 13.24
N GLN A 55 5.43 4.06 14.26
CA GLN A 55 4.81 5.27 14.80
C GLN A 55 5.83 6.43 14.95
N PRO A 56 6.27 7.04 13.84
CA PRO A 56 7.11 8.24 13.88
C PRO A 56 6.32 9.51 14.22
N GLY A 57 4.98 9.42 14.32
CA GLY A 57 4.05 10.54 14.48
C GLY A 57 3.61 11.17 13.16
N LEU A 58 2.54 11.97 13.21
CA LEU A 58 2.01 12.73 12.08
C LEU A 58 2.54 14.15 12.06
N ARG A 59 2.99 14.63 10.89
CA ARG A 59 3.43 16.03 10.74
C ARG A 59 2.32 17.02 11.13
N VAL A 60 2.68 18.14 11.70
CA VAL A 60 1.68 19.19 12.02
C VAL A 60 1.28 19.92 10.73
N ILE A 61 -0.01 19.91 10.40
CA ILE A 61 -0.58 20.70 9.30
C ILE A 61 -1.11 22.01 9.86
N LYS A 62 -0.41 23.12 9.61
CA LYS A 62 -0.79 24.44 10.14
C LYS A 62 -2.06 25.02 9.49
N GLU A 63 -2.31 24.67 8.24
CA GLU A 63 -3.41 25.19 7.40
C GLU A 63 -4.59 24.20 7.29
N ALA A 64 -4.64 23.14 8.09
CA ALA A 64 -5.77 22.22 8.08
C ALA A 64 -7.00 22.91 8.68
N HIS A 65 -8.00 23.18 7.84
CA HIS A 65 -9.22 23.89 8.23
C HIS A 65 -10.41 22.98 8.55
N GLY A 66 -10.24 21.65 8.55
CA GLY A 66 -11.30 20.71 8.89
C GLY A 66 -10.78 19.34 9.35
N ASP A 67 -11.69 18.49 9.83
CA ASP A 67 -11.41 17.11 10.26
C ASP A 67 -11.82 16.06 9.22
N LYS A 68 -12.20 16.48 8.02
CA LYS A 68 -12.74 15.60 6.98
C LYS A 68 -11.65 14.75 6.34
N VAL A 69 -11.98 13.49 6.06
CA VAL A 69 -11.17 12.59 5.22
C VAL A 69 -11.90 12.32 3.92
N ALA A 70 -11.19 12.40 2.80
CA ALA A 70 -11.68 12.00 1.48
C ALA A 70 -11.06 10.67 1.07
N ALA A 71 -11.76 9.88 0.25
CA ALA A 71 -11.22 8.69 -0.38
C ALA A 71 -11.36 8.74 -1.89
N VAL A 72 -10.27 8.48 -2.62
CA VAL A 72 -10.25 8.36 -4.08
C VAL A 72 -10.50 6.90 -4.45
N ILE A 73 -11.67 6.60 -5.00
CA ILE A 73 -12.07 5.24 -5.37
C ILE A 73 -11.79 4.98 -6.86
N PRO A 74 -11.16 3.85 -7.25
CA PRO A 74 -10.95 3.50 -8.66
C PRO A 74 -12.25 3.40 -9.48
N GLY A 75 -12.19 3.77 -10.76
CA GLY A 75 -13.28 3.50 -11.73
C GLY A 75 -14.22 4.66 -12.04
N ARG A 76 -13.98 5.85 -11.48
CA ARG A 76 -14.50 7.11 -12.03
C ARG A 76 -13.43 7.67 -12.96
N GLU A 77 -13.79 8.11 -14.17
CA GLU A 77 -12.87 8.95 -14.95
C GLU A 77 -12.48 10.15 -14.07
N THR A 78 -11.21 10.19 -13.66
CA THR A 78 -10.78 11.10 -12.61
C THR A 78 -9.61 11.93 -13.14
N ASP A 79 -9.87 13.20 -13.35
CA ASP A 79 -8.83 14.21 -13.44
C ASP A 79 -8.25 14.41 -12.02
N TYR A 80 -7.15 13.71 -11.72
CA TYR A 80 -6.52 13.75 -10.39
C TYR A 80 -6.13 15.17 -9.97
N PRO A 81 -5.52 16.02 -10.83
CA PRO A 81 -5.32 17.43 -10.53
C PRO A 81 -6.59 18.13 -10.02
N LEU A 82 -7.68 18.08 -10.80
CA LEU A 82 -8.92 18.76 -10.44
C LEU A 82 -9.53 18.21 -9.14
N LEU A 83 -9.47 16.90 -8.94
CA LEU A 83 -10.00 16.26 -7.73
C LEU A 83 -9.20 16.67 -6.48
N LEU A 84 -7.88 16.58 -6.53
CA LEU A 84 -7.01 16.94 -5.42
C LEU A 84 -7.09 18.44 -5.09
N ASP A 85 -7.19 19.30 -6.12
CA ASP A 85 -7.43 20.72 -5.93
C ASP A 85 -8.74 20.99 -5.21
N SER A 86 -9.79 20.25 -5.55
CA SER A 86 -11.08 20.34 -4.86
C SER A 86 -10.96 19.96 -3.39
N PHE A 87 -10.26 18.86 -3.06
CA PHE A 87 -10.05 18.45 -1.67
C PHE A 87 -9.23 19.46 -0.86
N ILE A 88 -8.16 20.00 -1.46
CA ILE A 88 -7.33 21.02 -0.81
C ILE A 88 -8.16 22.29 -0.56
N LYS A 89 -8.91 22.78 -1.56
CA LYS A 89 -9.77 23.97 -1.41
C LYS A 89 -10.87 23.78 -0.37
N GLN A 90 -11.41 22.56 -0.24
CA GLN A 90 -12.43 22.23 0.75
C GLN A 90 -11.85 21.95 2.14
N GLY A 91 -10.52 21.98 2.32
CA GLY A 91 -9.87 21.81 3.61
C GLY A 91 -9.94 20.39 4.17
N TYR A 92 -9.90 19.36 3.31
CA TYR A 92 -9.82 17.98 3.77
C TYR A 92 -8.50 17.72 4.49
N ARG A 93 -8.57 17.16 5.70
CA ARG A 93 -7.43 16.84 6.56
C ARG A 93 -6.58 15.72 6.00
N ALA A 94 -7.22 14.74 5.34
CA ALA A 94 -6.54 13.59 4.77
C ALA A 94 -7.21 13.14 3.48
N VAL A 95 -6.41 12.54 2.59
CA VAL A 95 -6.84 11.95 1.33
C VAL A 95 -6.33 10.52 1.27
N VAL A 96 -7.25 9.56 1.20
CA VAL A 96 -6.97 8.14 0.98
C VAL A 96 -6.87 7.88 -0.51
N GLU A 97 -5.70 7.44 -0.96
CA GLU A 97 -5.35 7.31 -2.36
C GLU A 97 -5.52 5.88 -2.87
N CYS A 98 -5.83 5.76 -4.16
CA CYS A 98 -5.86 4.49 -4.87
C CYS A 98 -4.53 4.20 -5.60
N SER A 99 -4.31 2.94 -6.00
CA SER A 99 -3.09 2.52 -6.70
C SER A 99 -2.81 3.29 -8.00
N ALA A 100 -3.85 3.74 -8.71
CA ALA A 100 -3.68 4.54 -9.91
C ALA A 100 -3.19 5.98 -9.61
N LEU A 101 -3.55 6.51 -8.44
CA LEU A 101 -3.05 7.81 -7.98
C LEU A 101 -1.60 7.70 -7.49
N ASP A 102 -1.23 6.60 -6.83
CA ASP A 102 0.17 6.27 -6.49
C ASP A 102 1.06 6.26 -7.74
N ALA A 103 0.60 5.59 -8.81
CA ALA A 103 1.32 5.57 -10.08
C ALA A 103 1.44 6.98 -10.69
N TRP A 104 0.37 7.77 -10.66
CA TRP A 104 0.39 9.15 -11.16
C TRP A 104 1.36 10.05 -10.38
N HIS A 105 1.49 9.85 -9.06
CA HIS A 105 2.43 10.59 -8.22
C HIS A 105 3.90 10.36 -8.56
N THR A 106 4.22 9.32 -9.34
CA THR A 106 5.57 9.13 -9.89
C THR A 106 5.89 10.02 -11.10
N THR A 107 4.89 10.69 -11.68
CA THR A 107 5.07 11.64 -12.80
C THR A 107 5.49 13.02 -12.30
N ALA A 108 6.08 13.85 -13.17
CA ALA A 108 6.46 15.22 -12.82
C ALA A 108 5.26 16.09 -12.37
N ALA A 109 4.06 15.86 -12.93
CA ALA A 109 2.85 16.55 -12.52
C ALA A 109 2.38 16.08 -11.13
N GLY A 110 2.35 14.77 -10.90
CA GLY A 110 1.97 14.19 -9.62
C GLY A 110 2.92 14.54 -8.48
N GLN A 111 4.22 14.67 -8.76
CA GLN A 111 5.24 15.12 -7.81
C GLN A 111 5.00 16.54 -7.30
N LYS A 112 4.65 17.49 -8.20
CA LYS A 112 4.26 18.84 -7.80
C LYS A 112 3.02 18.86 -6.91
N TYR A 113 2.09 17.93 -7.13
CA TYR A 113 0.91 17.77 -6.28
C TYR A 113 1.25 17.19 -4.91
N LEU A 114 2.21 16.27 -4.80
CA LEU A 114 2.66 15.79 -3.48
C LEU A 114 3.21 16.95 -2.63
N GLU A 115 4.01 17.85 -3.21
CA GLU A 115 4.50 19.04 -2.50
C GLU A 115 3.36 19.95 -2.02
N LYS A 116 2.30 20.08 -2.83
CA LYS A 116 1.11 20.86 -2.47
C LYS A 116 0.32 20.19 -1.34
N MET A 117 0.09 18.87 -1.43
CA MET A 117 -0.60 18.09 -0.40
C MET A 117 0.16 18.11 0.92
N GLN A 118 1.49 18.00 0.89
CA GLN A 118 2.33 18.01 2.08
C GLN A 118 2.14 19.27 2.96
N LYS A 119 1.64 20.37 2.40
CA LYS A 119 1.33 21.60 3.16
C LYS A 119 -0.10 21.61 3.72
N ASN A 120 -1.03 20.90 3.09
CA ASN A 120 -2.47 21.10 3.27
C ASN A 120 -3.23 19.87 3.83
N SER A 121 -2.80 18.64 3.53
CA SER A 121 -3.58 17.44 3.83
C SER A 121 -2.69 16.21 3.96
N TYR A 122 -3.02 15.27 4.86
CA TYR A 122 -2.32 13.99 4.96
C TYR A 122 -2.55 13.11 3.74
N ARG A 123 -1.48 12.51 3.22
CA ARG A 123 -1.54 11.46 2.20
C ARG A 123 -1.64 10.09 2.86
N VAL A 124 -2.69 9.35 2.54
CA VAL A 124 -2.96 8.03 3.11
C VAL A 124 -2.97 6.99 2.00
N VAL A 125 -2.15 5.95 2.13
CA VAL A 125 -2.02 4.90 1.11
C VAL A 125 -2.48 3.56 1.65
N ILE A 126 -3.32 2.88 0.88
CA ILE A 126 -3.67 1.48 1.14
C ILE A 126 -2.60 0.61 0.48
N PHE A 127 -1.68 0.08 1.28
CA PHE A 127 -0.58 -0.74 0.80
C PHE A 127 -0.97 -2.20 0.85
N ASP A 128 -1.55 -2.71 -0.23
CA ASP A 128 -2.04 -4.09 -0.32
C ASP A 128 -1.29 -4.96 -1.33
N GLY A 129 -0.03 -4.66 -1.63
CA GLY A 129 0.83 -5.51 -2.45
C GLY A 129 2.14 -4.82 -2.79
N GLY A 130 3.09 -5.58 -3.34
CA GLY A 130 4.41 -5.07 -3.75
C GLY A 130 4.35 -3.97 -4.81
N HIS A 131 3.27 -3.86 -5.60
CA HIS A 131 3.07 -2.75 -6.52
C HIS A 131 3.01 -1.37 -5.85
N HIS A 132 2.72 -1.31 -4.54
CA HIS A 132 2.78 -0.06 -3.77
C HIS A 132 4.19 0.26 -3.25
N LEU A 133 5.21 -0.58 -3.48
CA LEU A 133 6.57 -0.35 -2.99
C LEU A 133 7.14 1.03 -3.35
N PRO A 134 6.95 1.57 -4.58
CA PRO A 134 7.43 2.92 -4.91
C PRO A 134 6.82 4.02 -4.03
N THR A 135 5.66 3.81 -3.39
CA THR A 135 5.08 4.82 -2.49
C THR A 135 5.98 5.12 -1.30
N LEU A 136 6.86 4.21 -0.85
CA LEU A 136 7.75 4.48 0.30
C LEU A 136 8.68 5.67 0.05
N GLY A 137 9.15 5.88 -1.19
CA GLY A 137 9.93 7.05 -1.59
C GLY A 137 9.10 8.30 -1.95
N LEU A 138 7.77 8.23 -1.85
CA LEU A 138 6.83 9.33 -2.10
C LEU A 138 6.28 9.95 -0.81
N ALA A 139 6.93 9.69 0.34
CA ALA A 139 6.63 10.21 1.67
C ALA A 139 5.12 10.28 2.02
N PRO A 140 4.40 9.14 2.03
CA PRO A 140 3.06 9.08 2.60
C PRO A 140 3.08 9.51 4.08
N ASP A 141 1.94 9.97 4.58
CA ASP A 141 1.77 10.28 6.00
C ASP A 141 1.24 9.09 6.79
N ILE A 142 0.38 8.31 6.16
CA ILE A 142 -0.20 7.09 6.73
C ILE A 142 -0.14 6.00 5.67
N ILE A 143 0.31 4.81 6.08
CA ILE A 143 0.23 3.59 5.29
C ILE A 143 -0.70 2.63 6.04
N ILE A 144 -1.78 2.20 5.39
CA ILE A 144 -2.70 1.21 5.92
C ILE A 144 -2.45 -0.11 5.19
N ILE A 145 -2.03 -1.12 5.94
CA ILE A 145 -1.72 -2.45 5.43
C ILE A 145 -2.88 -3.41 5.81
N PRO A 146 -3.75 -3.78 4.87
CA PRO A 146 -4.73 -4.83 5.11
C PRO A 146 -4.05 -6.21 5.09
N LEU A 147 -3.97 -6.85 6.24
CA LEU A 147 -3.23 -8.08 6.48
C LEU A 147 -4.00 -9.34 6.15
N THR A 148 -3.31 -10.27 5.49
CA THR A 148 -3.66 -11.70 5.40
C THR A 148 -2.43 -12.51 5.83
N HIS A 149 -2.50 -13.22 6.95
CA HIS A 149 -1.40 -14.04 7.50
C HIS A 149 -0.03 -13.33 7.56
N GLY A 150 -0.01 -12.04 7.95
CA GLY A 150 1.22 -11.24 8.07
C GLY A 150 1.69 -10.57 6.76
N TYR A 151 0.96 -10.76 5.67
CA TYR A 151 1.27 -10.16 4.37
C TYR A 151 0.29 -9.04 4.00
N ALA A 152 0.82 -8.00 3.37
CA ALA A 152 0.09 -7.14 2.45
C ALA A 152 -0.08 -7.88 1.13
N ALA A 153 -1.30 -8.23 0.75
CA ALA A 153 -1.55 -9.03 -0.44
C ALA A 153 -2.79 -8.54 -1.19
N HIS A 154 -2.68 -8.45 -2.52
CA HIS A 154 -3.78 -8.04 -3.37
C HIS A 154 -4.64 -9.27 -3.68
N SER A 155 -5.94 -9.08 -3.93
CA SER A 155 -6.85 -10.19 -4.25
C SER A 155 -6.51 -10.86 -5.59
N TYR A 156 -5.96 -10.11 -6.54
CA TYR A 156 -5.71 -10.55 -7.92
C TYR A 156 -4.25 -10.50 -8.37
N MET A 157 -3.35 -9.79 -7.67
CA MET A 157 -1.93 -9.75 -8.02
C MET A 157 -1.15 -10.80 -7.23
N LEU A 158 -0.09 -11.35 -7.85
CA LEU A 158 0.85 -12.25 -7.21
C LEU A 158 2.09 -11.43 -6.84
N ASP A 159 2.00 -10.67 -5.76
CA ASP A 159 3.04 -9.69 -5.41
C ASP A 159 3.12 -9.39 -3.91
N ALA A 160 2.66 -10.29 -3.04
CA ALA A 160 2.56 -10.04 -1.60
C ALA A 160 3.89 -9.65 -0.94
N ILE A 161 3.84 -8.71 0.01
CA ILE A 161 4.99 -8.31 0.83
C ILE A 161 4.66 -8.48 2.32
N ARG A 162 5.64 -8.93 3.11
CA ARG A 162 5.48 -9.04 4.56
C ARG A 162 5.39 -7.66 5.19
N ALA A 163 4.43 -7.45 6.09
CA ALA A 163 4.27 -6.16 6.76
C ALA A 163 5.50 -5.71 7.57
N PRO A 164 6.24 -6.60 8.27
CA PRO A 164 7.52 -6.24 8.89
C PRO A 164 8.53 -5.67 7.89
N VAL A 165 8.61 -6.23 6.68
CA VAL A 165 9.53 -5.74 5.63
C VAL A 165 9.14 -4.33 5.19
N VAL A 166 7.84 -4.02 5.07
CA VAL A 166 7.39 -2.65 4.75
C VAL A 166 7.82 -1.66 5.84
N ALA A 167 7.68 -2.03 7.11
CA ALA A 167 8.08 -1.18 8.23
C ALA A 167 9.60 -0.97 8.30
N GLU A 168 10.39 -2.04 8.12
CA GLU A 168 11.86 -1.98 8.06
C GLU A 168 12.34 -1.07 6.92
N LEU A 169 11.78 -1.24 5.72
CA LEU A 169 12.14 -0.41 4.56
C LEU A 169 11.74 1.06 4.74
N ALA A 170 10.59 1.31 5.37
CA ALA A 170 10.16 2.66 5.69
C ALA A 170 11.13 3.34 6.67
N GLU A 171 11.53 2.65 7.73
CA GLU A 171 12.50 3.13 8.71
C GLU A 171 13.87 3.39 8.07
N GLU A 172 14.40 2.42 7.30
CA GLU A 172 15.69 2.54 6.61
C GLU A 172 15.73 3.74 5.64
N ALA A 173 14.61 4.00 4.95
CA ALA A 173 14.47 5.11 4.02
C ALA A 173 14.15 6.46 4.68
N GLY A 174 14.01 6.50 6.01
CA GLY A 174 13.57 7.70 6.74
C GLY A 174 12.13 8.13 6.41
N CYS A 175 11.28 7.19 5.99
CA CYS A 175 9.89 7.42 5.70
C CYS A 175 9.11 7.62 7.00
N MET A 176 8.71 8.87 7.27
CA MET A 176 8.02 9.27 8.50
C MET A 176 6.51 8.96 8.47
N ALA A 177 6.10 7.88 7.81
CA ALA A 177 4.70 7.48 7.70
C ALA A 177 4.26 6.68 8.94
N VAL A 178 3.06 6.94 9.46
CA VAL A 178 2.45 6.03 10.43
C VAL A 178 2.01 4.78 9.68
N ILE A 179 2.53 3.60 10.05
CA ILE A 179 2.16 2.34 9.42
C ILE A 179 1.21 1.60 10.35
N ALA A 180 -0.03 1.48 9.91
CA ALA A 180 -1.08 0.76 10.61
C ALA A 180 -1.42 -0.52 9.84
N THR A 181 -1.64 -1.60 10.59
CA THR A 181 -2.13 -2.86 10.06
C THR A 181 -3.58 -3.07 10.49
N VAL A 182 -4.37 -3.62 9.59
CA VAL A 182 -5.77 -3.96 9.84
C VAL A 182 -6.09 -5.34 9.26
N PRO A 183 -7.01 -6.12 9.84
CA PRO A 183 -7.48 -7.35 9.20
C PRO A 183 -8.05 -7.09 7.79
N ARG A 184 -7.62 -7.87 6.78
CA ARG A 184 -8.07 -7.70 5.38
C ARG A 184 -9.59 -7.71 5.21
N TRP A 185 -10.30 -8.54 5.98
CA TRP A 185 -11.75 -8.63 5.94
C TRP A 185 -12.44 -7.33 6.38
N GLY A 186 -11.79 -6.52 7.23
CA GLY A 186 -12.35 -5.29 7.77
C GLY A 186 -12.06 -4.06 6.93
N LEU A 187 -11.09 -4.12 6.01
CA LEU A 187 -10.80 -3.02 5.08
C LEU A 187 -11.64 -3.18 3.81
N VAL A 188 -12.75 -2.45 3.75
CA VAL A 188 -13.58 -2.36 2.55
C VAL A 188 -13.08 -1.16 1.74
N LYS A 189 -12.81 -1.33 0.44
CA LYS A 189 -12.41 -0.23 -0.47
C LYS A 189 -13.63 0.66 -0.81
N ALA A 190 -14.24 1.24 0.22
CA ALA A 190 -15.39 2.12 0.18
C ALA A 190 -15.15 3.32 1.11
N GLU A 191 -15.66 4.49 0.72
CA GLU A 191 -15.36 5.76 1.38
C GLU A 191 -15.65 5.74 2.89
N PRO A 192 -16.81 5.26 3.39
CA PRO A 192 -17.07 5.24 4.83
C PRO A 192 -16.07 4.40 5.64
N SER A 193 -15.63 3.26 5.08
CA SER A 193 -14.65 2.39 5.74
C SER A 193 -13.28 3.04 5.80
N LEU A 194 -12.82 3.57 4.66
CA LEU A 194 -11.49 4.17 4.53
C LEU A 194 -11.36 5.45 5.36
N THR A 195 -12.40 6.29 5.34
CA THR A 195 -12.48 7.51 6.16
C THR A 195 -12.41 7.17 7.64
N ARG A 196 -13.26 6.26 8.12
CA ARG A 196 -13.31 5.94 9.56
C ARG A 196 -12.03 5.29 10.07
N ILE A 197 -11.40 4.39 9.31
CA ILE A 197 -10.09 3.80 9.68
C ILE A 197 -9.02 4.91 9.77
N THR A 198 -9.01 5.81 8.79
CA THR A 198 -8.04 6.92 8.74
C THR A 198 -8.21 7.87 9.92
N GLU A 199 -9.45 8.28 10.24
CA GLU A 199 -9.75 9.16 11.38
C GLU A 199 -9.25 8.56 12.69
N ARG A 200 -9.46 7.25 12.91
CA ARG A 200 -8.96 6.54 14.08
C ARG A 200 -7.43 6.56 14.16
N ILE A 201 -6.74 6.30 13.04
CA ILE A 201 -5.28 6.36 13.00
C ILE A 201 -4.78 7.77 13.31
N ILE A 202 -5.43 8.81 12.77
CA ILE A 202 -5.08 10.21 13.04
C ILE A 202 -5.26 10.54 14.52
N ALA A 203 -6.36 10.11 15.13
CA ALA A 203 -6.63 10.34 16.55
C ALA A 203 -5.62 9.64 17.48
N ASP A 204 -5.17 8.44 17.10
CA ASP A 204 -4.23 7.63 17.89
C ASP A 204 -2.75 8.00 17.63
N SER A 205 -2.48 8.92 16.71
CA SER A 205 -1.10 9.28 16.32
C SER A 205 -0.64 10.59 16.94
N PRO A 206 0.53 10.61 17.62
CA PRO A 206 1.09 11.82 18.17
C PRO A 206 1.60 12.75 17.05
N PRO A 207 1.75 14.06 17.32
CA PRO A 207 2.43 14.95 16.39
C PRO A 207 3.92 14.59 16.27
N ALA A 208 4.44 14.65 15.05
CA ALA A 208 5.87 14.49 14.74
C ALA A 208 6.60 15.85 14.66
N ALA A 209 7.92 15.79 14.76
CA ALA A 209 8.79 16.92 14.46
C ALA A 209 8.61 17.44 13.02
N VAL A 210 8.95 18.71 12.81
CA VAL A 210 8.86 19.37 11.50
C VAL A 210 9.71 18.60 10.49
N ARG A 211 9.07 18.12 9.43
CA ARG A 211 9.77 17.47 8.32
C ARG A 211 10.61 18.49 7.57
N SER A 212 11.78 18.06 7.10
CA SER A 212 12.56 18.82 6.12
C SER A 212 11.73 19.06 4.85
N VAL A 213 12.15 20.02 4.03
CA VAL A 213 11.53 20.28 2.73
C VAL A 213 11.51 18.98 1.92
N PHE A 214 10.32 18.45 1.64
CA PHE A 214 10.16 17.25 0.84
C PHE A 214 10.23 17.64 -0.63
N LYS A 215 11.10 16.93 -1.35
CA LYS A 215 11.19 16.97 -2.80
C LYS A 215 11.14 15.52 -3.27
N PRO A 216 9.98 15.02 -3.74
CA PRO A 216 9.88 13.65 -4.21
C PRO A 216 10.87 13.44 -5.36
N LYS A 217 11.59 12.33 -5.33
CA LYS A 217 12.43 11.89 -6.45
C LYS A 217 11.83 10.61 -7.00
N ALA A 218 11.13 10.73 -8.11
CA ALA A 218 10.44 9.61 -8.72
C ALA A 218 10.42 9.68 -10.25
N ALA A 219 10.27 8.52 -10.85
CA ALA A 219 9.99 8.30 -12.26
C ALA A 219 8.98 7.15 -12.34
N HIS A 220 8.43 6.88 -13.52
CA HIS A 220 7.40 5.86 -13.69
C HIS A 220 7.76 4.56 -12.94
N GLY A 221 6.92 4.12 -11.99
CA GLY A 221 7.14 2.89 -11.22
C GLY A 221 8.36 2.87 -10.28
N VAL A 222 9.10 3.97 -10.11
CA VAL A 222 10.34 4.06 -9.34
C VAL A 222 10.37 5.31 -8.44
N SER A 223 10.85 5.18 -7.21
CA SER A 223 11.11 6.32 -6.32
C SER A 223 12.43 6.17 -5.56
N LEU A 224 12.95 7.28 -5.04
CA LEU A 224 14.22 7.34 -4.30
C LEU A 224 14.03 8.16 -3.02
N SER A 225 14.39 7.56 -1.87
CA SER A 225 14.47 8.27 -0.59
C SER A 225 15.69 7.82 0.20
N ASN A 226 16.44 8.77 0.74
CA ASN A 226 17.64 8.52 1.56
C ASN A 226 18.67 7.56 0.93
N GLY A 227 18.82 7.59 -0.40
CA GLY A 227 19.69 6.68 -1.16
C GLY A 227 19.12 5.28 -1.39
N ILE A 228 17.87 5.00 -0.99
CA ILE A 228 17.18 3.73 -1.23
C ILE A 228 16.21 3.91 -2.40
N CYS A 229 16.46 3.18 -3.47
CA CYS A 229 15.61 3.12 -4.65
C CYS A 229 14.55 2.03 -4.47
N PHE A 230 13.29 2.38 -4.67
CA PHE A 230 12.14 1.49 -4.63
C PHE A 230 11.55 1.35 -6.03
N ALA A 231 11.42 0.13 -6.54
CA ALA A 231 10.81 -0.09 -7.86
C ALA A 231 9.85 -1.28 -7.85
N PHE A 232 8.77 -1.14 -8.60
CA PHE A 232 7.89 -2.24 -8.97
C PHE A 232 8.22 -2.69 -10.39
N VAL A 233 8.60 -3.96 -10.54
CA VAL A 233 8.98 -4.59 -11.80
C VAL A 233 7.76 -5.33 -12.34
N ASP A 234 7.07 -4.64 -13.25
CA ASP A 234 5.91 -5.16 -13.96
C ASP A 234 6.32 -5.81 -15.30
N ARG A 235 5.32 -6.09 -16.14
CA ARG A 235 5.55 -6.67 -17.47
C ARG A 235 6.46 -5.82 -18.35
N GLU A 236 6.33 -4.49 -18.33
CA GLU A 236 7.11 -3.59 -19.19
C GLU A 236 8.61 -3.71 -18.84
N TYR A 237 8.93 -3.67 -17.55
CA TYR A 237 10.32 -3.78 -17.09
C TYR A 237 10.91 -5.18 -17.17
N LEU A 238 10.08 -6.21 -17.27
CA LEU A 238 10.52 -7.58 -17.57
C LEU A 238 10.85 -7.76 -19.05
N GLU A 239 10.10 -7.10 -19.94
CA GLU A 239 10.32 -7.14 -21.39
C GLU A 239 11.49 -6.23 -21.82
N ASP A 240 11.67 -5.07 -21.19
CA ASP A 240 12.82 -4.17 -21.38
C ASP A 240 13.46 -3.76 -20.05
N GLN A 241 14.50 -4.49 -19.62
CA GLN A 241 15.26 -4.14 -18.43
C GLN A 241 15.93 -2.75 -18.53
N THR A 242 16.25 -2.29 -19.74
CA THR A 242 16.84 -0.96 -19.98
C THR A 242 15.84 0.16 -19.68
N ALA A 243 14.53 -0.10 -19.78
CA ALA A 243 13.51 0.86 -19.38
C ALA A 243 13.59 1.17 -17.87
N LEU A 244 13.77 0.14 -17.04
CA LEU A 244 13.92 0.34 -15.59
C LEU A 244 15.21 1.09 -15.26
N THR A 245 16.35 0.72 -15.86
CA THR A 245 17.62 1.40 -15.59
C THR A 245 17.54 2.88 -15.98
N ARG A 246 16.91 3.19 -17.13
CA ARG A 246 16.65 4.59 -17.52
C ARG A 246 15.83 5.36 -16.49
N MET A 247 14.84 4.72 -15.85
CA MET A 247 14.04 5.38 -14.80
C MET A 247 14.84 5.58 -13.50
N ILE A 248 15.66 4.61 -13.12
CA ILE A 248 16.57 4.72 -11.97
C ILE A 248 17.59 5.84 -12.21
N ASP A 249 18.25 5.84 -13.37
CA ASP A 249 19.27 6.82 -13.73
C ASP A 249 18.71 8.26 -13.78
N LYS A 250 17.43 8.40 -14.13
CA LYS A 250 16.73 9.69 -14.17
C LYS A 250 16.52 10.32 -12.78
N ILE A 251 16.47 9.51 -11.72
CA ILE A 251 16.22 9.99 -10.36
C ILE A 251 17.46 9.96 -9.46
N SER A 252 18.54 9.34 -9.95
CA SER A 252 19.76 9.04 -9.20
C SER A 252 20.78 10.18 -9.20
N ASP A 253 20.35 11.42 -8.96
CA ASP A 253 21.26 12.57 -8.73
C ASP A 253 22.01 12.47 -7.38
N GLN A 254 21.84 11.36 -6.66
CA GLN A 254 22.46 11.01 -5.39
C GLN A 254 23.02 9.59 -5.50
N ASP A 255 24.07 9.31 -4.74
CA ASP A 255 24.61 7.96 -4.60
C ASP A 255 23.51 7.03 -4.08
N ILE A 256 22.98 6.19 -4.97
CA ILE A 256 22.12 5.06 -4.60
C ILE A 256 22.97 4.16 -3.70
N LYS A 257 22.44 3.82 -2.53
CA LYS A 257 23.05 2.91 -1.56
C LYS A 257 22.44 1.52 -1.64
N LYS A 258 21.19 1.41 -2.10
CA LYS A 258 20.40 0.17 -2.12
C LYS A 258 19.26 0.26 -3.12
N ILE A 259 18.93 -0.86 -3.76
CA ILE A 259 17.76 -1.00 -4.64
C ILE A 259 16.86 -2.10 -4.09
N CYS A 260 15.59 -1.79 -3.87
CA CYS A 260 14.55 -2.70 -3.40
C CYS A 260 13.52 -2.90 -4.51
N LEU A 261 13.31 -4.16 -4.91
CA LEU A 261 12.46 -4.54 -6.03
C LEU A 261 11.30 -5.40 -5.55
N ALA A 262 10.09 -5.01 -5.93
CA ALA A 262 8.93 -5.89 -5.91
C ALA A 262 8.61 -6.33 -7.35
N PHE A 263 8.28 -7.60 -7.55
CA PHE A 263 7.98 -8.16 -8.86
C PHE A 263 6.52 -8.56 -9.02
N ASP A 264 5.99 -8.42 -10.22
CA ASP A 264 4.73 -9.05 -10.60
C ASP A 264 4.94 -10.51 -11.03
N TYR A 265 4.71 -11.46 -10.11
CA TYR A 265 4.94 -12.88 -10.39
C TYR A 265 3.89 -13.51 -11.32
N ARG A 266 2.96 -12.72 -11.87
CA ARG A 266 2.16 -13.16 -13.03
C ARG A 266 3.01 -13.31 -14.29
N TYR A 267 4.13 -12.59 -14.36
CA TYR A 267 4.97 -12.48 -15.57
C TYR A 267 6.40 -12.98 -15.37
N VAL A 268 6.80 -13.31 -14.14
CA VAL A 268 8.16 -13.76 -13.82
C VAL A 268 8.15 -14.85 -12.76
N ASP A 269 9.03 -15.84 -12.90
CA ASP A 269 9.30 -16.83 -11.86
C ASP A 269 10.38 -16.34 -10.88
N LEU A 270 10.52 -17.02 -9.73
CA LEU A 270 11.49 -16.65 -8.70
C LEU A 270 12.95 -16.67 -9.19
N SER A 271 13.32 -17.65 -10.02
CA SER A 271 14.70 -17.77 -10.53
C SER A 271 15.02 -16.64 -11.50
N SER A 272 14.05 -16.24 -12.33
CA SER A 272 14.13 -15.12 -13.24
C SER A 272 14.20 -13.78 -12.49
N ALA A 273 13.41 -13.59 -11.43
CA ALA A 273 13.49 -12.40 -10.58
C ALA A 273 14.87 -12.29 -9.87
N GLU A 274 15.42 -13.40 -9.37
CA GLU A 274 16.78 -13.46 -8.79
C GLU A 274 17.87 -13.15 -9.82
N ARG A 275 17.72 -13.61 -11.07
CA ARG A 275 18.62 -13.21 -12.18
C ARG A 275 18.55 -11.72 -12.45
N TYR A 276 17.34 -11.15 -12.46
CA TYR A 276 17.10 -9.73 -12.66
C TYR A 276 17.80 -8.89 -11.58
N CYS A 277 17.63 -9.27 -10.30
CA CYS A 277 18.30 -8.63 -9.17
C CYS A 277 19.83 -8.69 -9.28
N ARG A 278 20.38 -9.84 -9.68
CA ARG A 278 21.83 -10.01 -9.88
C ARG A 278 22.38 -9.15 -11.01
N SER A 279 21.62 -8.97 -12.09
CA SER A 279 21.98 -8.10 -13.21
C SER A 279 22.13 -6.65 -12.73
N LEU A 280 21.11 -6.11 -12.06
CA LEU A 280 21.15 -4.75 -11.50
C LEU A 280 22.26 -4.58 -10.44
N ARG A 281 22.49 -5.59 -9.61
CA ARG A 281 23.58 -5.56 -8.61
C ARG A 281 24.95 -5.39 -9.27
N ARG A 282 25.19 -6.04 -10.41
CA ARG A 282 26.44 -5.91 -11.17
C ARG A 282 26.58 -4.52 -11.79
N GLN A 283 25.47 -3.98 -12.31
CA GLN A 283 25.45 -2.68 -12.96
C GLN A 283 25.69 -1.53 -11.99
N TYR A 284 24.92 -1.47 -10.89
CA TYR A 284 24.96 -0.35 -9.94
C TYR A 284 25.99 -0.54 -8.82
N GLN A 285 26.57 -1.73 -8.66
CA GLN A 285 27.54 -2.06 -7.60
C GLN A 285 27.02 -1.78 -6.18
N VAL A 286 25.71 -1.91 -5.97
CA VAL A 286 25.02 -1.72 -4.69
C VAL A 286 24.17 -2.94 -4.34
N PRO A 287 23.81 -3.15 -3.06
CA PRO A 287 22.82 -4.15 -2.69
C PRO A 287 21.51 -4.00 -3.47
N VAL A 288 21.06 -5.09 -4.08
CA VAL A 288 19.75 -5.20 -4.75
C VAL A 288 18.96 -6.33 -4.10
N LEU A 289 17.80 -6.01 -3.54
CA LEU A 289 16.95 -6.93 -2.78
C LEU A 289 15.60 -7.12 -3.47
N ARG A 290 15.16 -8.36 -3.57
CA ARG A 290 13.78 -8.74 -3.86
C ARG A 290 13.00 -8.72 -2.55
N VAL A 291 11.92 -7.96 -2.47
CA VAL A 291 11.21 -7.72 -1.19
C VAL A 291 9.81 -8.32 -1.12
N ASN A 292 9.34 -8.98 -2.19
CA ASN A 292 7.99 -9.56 -2.25
C ASN A 292 7.99 -11.03 -2.73
N GLU A 293 6.87 -11.72 -2.51
CA GLU A 293 6.66 -13.16 -2.73
C GLU A 293 5.47 -13.40 -3.70
N PRO A 294 5.43 -14.55 -4.41
CA PRO A 294 4.39 -14.89 -5.40
C PRO A 294 3.09 -15.36 -4.74
N LEU A 295 2.57 -14.61 -3.77
CA LEU A 295 1.34 -14.92 -3.05
C LEU A 295 0.24 -13.89 -3.39
N LYS A 296 -1.01 -14.37 -3.44
CA LYS A 296 -2.24 -13.55 -3.46
C LYS A 296 -3.08 -13.88 -2.22
N VAL A 297 -4.06 -13.05 -1.89
CA VAL A 297 -4.92 -13.23 -0.69
C VAL A 297 -5.47 -14.65 -0.55
N ALA A 298 -6.05 -15.21 -1.61
CA ALA A 298 -6.62 -16.56 -1.57
C ALA A 298 -5.55 -17.61 -1.21
N SER A 299 -4.37 -17.54 -1.83
CA SER A 299 -3.28 -18.47 -1.56
C SER A 299 -2.73 -18.31 -0.14
N ALA A 300 -2.59 -17.07 0.33
CA ALA A 300 -2.15 -16.76 1.68
C ALA A 300 -3.15 -17.27 2.75
N LEU A 301 -4.45 -17.34 2.44
CA LEU A 301 -5.46 -17.91 3.33
C LEU A 301 -5.30 -19.43 3.51
N PHE A 302 -4.87 -20.15 2.46
CA PHE A 302 -4.74 -21.62 2.50
C PHE A 302 -3.34 -22.10 2.89
N SER A 303 -2.29 -21.29 2.72
CA SER A 303 -0.93 -21.63 3.17
C SER A 303 -0.76 -21.60 4.70
N GLY A 304 -1.71 -21.00 5.44
CA GLY A 304 -1.76 -21.02 6.90
C GLY A 304 -2.09 -22.40 7.51
N GLY A 305 -2.39 -23.42 6.69
CA GLY A 305 -2.67 -24.79 7.13
C GLY A 305 -1.48 -25.76 7.08
N VAL A 306 -0.32 -25.35 6.53
CA VAL A 306 0.86 -26.21 6.40
C VAL A 306 2.11 -25.43 6.79
N GLY A 307 2.59 -25.68 8.02
CA GLY A 307 4.02 -25.55 8.32
C GLY A 307 4.46 -24.43 9.27
N GLU A 308 4.04 -24.47 10.54
CA GLU A 308 4.83 -23.89 11.64
C GLU A 308 6.19 -24.61 11.84
N ASN A 309 6.48 -25.69 11.10
CA ASN A 309 7.65 -26.56 11.33
C ASN A 309 8.73 -26.56 10.22
N GLU A 310 8.63 -25.78 9.14
CA GLU A 310 9.69 -25.76 8.09
C GLU A 310 10.45 -24.43 7.95
N LEU A 311 10.02 -23.35 8.60
CA LEU A 311 10.67 -22.03 8.51
C LEU A 311 11.85 -21.82 9.48
N SER A 312 12.21 -22.83 10.28
CA SER A 312 13.44 -22.82 11.09
C SER A 312 14.69 -23.30 10.33
N LYS A 313 14.56 -23.71 9.05
CA LYS A 313 15.66 -24.32 8.28
C LYS A 313 16.21 -23.47 7.12
N SER A 314 15.58 -22.37 6.72
CA SER A 314 16.19 -21.44 5.75
C SER A 314 17.02 -20.39 6.49
N GLY A 315 18.32 -20.67 6.66
CA GLY A 315 19.31 -19.81 7.32
C GLY A 315 19.56 -18.46 6.63
N TYR A 316 18.57 -17.58 6.65
CA TYR A 316 18.72 -16.15 6.49
C TYR A 316 18.44 -15.53 7.86
N TYR A 317 19.31 -14.64 8.33
CA TYR A 317 19.41 -14.13 9.72
C TYR A 317 20.30 -14.95 10.67
N SER A 318 21.60 -15.02 10.36
CA SER A 318 22.60 -14.99 11.44
C SER A 318 22.79 -13.52 11.83
N LYS A 319 22.40 -13.18 13.06
CA LYS A 319 22.91 -12.02 13.77
C LYS A 319 24.43 -12.15 13.84
N ASN A 320 25.16 -11.10 13.48
CA ASN A 320 26.51 -10.91 13.97
C ASN A 320 26.51 -9.67 14.85
N HIS A 321 27.22 -9.85 15.97
CA HIS A 321 27.41 -8.95 17.10
C HIS A 321 27.90 -7.55 16.73
#